data_AF-A0A9D2LTQ9-F1
#
_entry.id   AF-A0A9D2LTQ9-F1
#
_cell.length_a   1.000
_cell.length_b   1.000
_cell.length_c   1.000
_cell.angle_alpha   90.00
_cell.angle_beta   90.00
_cell.angle_gamma   90.00
#
_symmetry.space_group_name_H-M   'P 1'
#
loop_
_entity.id
_entity.type
_entity.pdbx_description
1 polymer ?
#
loop_
_entity_poly.entity_id
_entity_poly.type
_entity_poly.pdbx_seq_one_letter_code
_entity_poly.pdbx_strand_id
1 'polypeptide(L)'
;MPKKSGMEAWKKKRRKEYLEQREFRYYIFCEGQQTEPSYFEGFKRYIEDNPIYRDMVLIEIEPCQAETMRVIGMAERYVKKNKIQKGQIWCVYDKDSFPPEDFNGVEQRARQLSRENSDLQYHA
;
A
#
# COMPACT_ATOMS: atom_id res chain seq x y z
N MET A 1 -1.20 -58.34 -14.53
CA MET A 1 -0.36 -57.12 -14.50
C MET A 1 -0.96 -56.15 -13.48
N PRO A 2 -0.31 -55.83 -12.36
CA PRO A 2 -0.93 -55.00 -11.33
C PRO A 2 -0.89 -53.52 -11.73
N LYS A 3 -2.04 -52.85 -11.58
CA LYS A 3 -2.23 -51.42 -11.82
C LYS A 3 -1.44 -50.64 -10.77
N LYS A 4 -0.55 -49.72 -11.19
CA LYS A 4 0.13 -48.77 -10.30
C LYS A 4 -0.85 -47.69 -9.84
N SER A 5 -1.67 -48.03 -8.85
CA SER A 5 -2.36 -47.08 -7.98
C SER A 5 -1.37 -46.52 -6.98
N GLY A 6 -1.22 -45.19 -6.94
CA GLY A 6 -0.61 -44.50 -5.79
C GLY A 6 0.75 -43.88 -6.07
N MET A 7 0.77 -42.68 -6.68
CA MET A 7 1.95 -41.82 -6.64
C MET A 7 1.65 -40.32 -6.57
N GLU A 8 0.45 -39.91 -6.16
CA GLU A 8 0.10 -38.49 -5.98
C GLU A 8 0.08 -38.06 -4.50
N ALA A 9 0.10 -39.01 -3.55
CA ALA A 9 -0.13 -38.73 -2.13
C ALA A 9 1.13 -38.28 -1.33
N TRP A 10 2.31 -38.23 -1.96
CA TRP A 10 3.56 -37.91 -1.25
C TRP A 10 3.96 -36.41 -1.29
N LYS A 11 3.30 -35.60 -2.13
CA LYS A 11 3.47 -34.14 -2.08
C LYS A 11 2.74 -33.60 -0.85
N LYS A 12 3.45 -33.58 0.29
CA LYS A 12 3.05 -32.81 1.48
C LYS A 12 2.75 -31.38 1.03
N LYS A 13 1.47 -31.02 1.00
CA LYS A 13 1.02 -29.64 0.75
C LYS A 13 1.70 -28.77 1.81
N ARG A 14 2.57 -27.85 1.37
CA ARG A 14 3.31 -26.94 2.27
C ARG A 14 2.30 -26.30 3.21
N ARG A 15 2.46 -26.47 4.53
CA ARG A 15 1.61 -25.80 5.54
C ARG A 15 1.76 -24.29 5.33
N LYS A 16 0.70 -23.64 4.85
CA LYS A 16 0.59 -22.18 4.67
C LYS A 16 0.10 -21.47 5.94
N GLU A 17 0.16 -22.13 7.11
CA GLU A 17 -0.51 -21.66 8.34
C GLU A 17 0.29 -20.62 9.17
N TYR A 18 1.44 -20.14 8.69
CA TYR A 18 2.28 -19.20 9.45
C TYR A 18 2.75 -17.96 8.66
N LEU A 19 2.04 -17.58 7.60
CA LEU A 19 2.24 -16.24 7.05
C LEU A 19 1.23 -15.35 7.77
N GLU A 20 1.71 -14.53 8.72
CA GLU A 20 0.97 -13.36 9.19
C GLU A 20 0.49 -12.61 7.95
N GLN A 21 -0.79 -12.78 7.63
CA GLN A 21 -1.33 -12.35 6.36
C GLN A 21 -1.20 -10.83 6.29
N ARG A 22 -0.31 -10.35 5.41
CA ARG A 22 -0.07 -8.92 5.15
C ARG A 22 0.49 -8.13 6.34
N GLU A 23 1.65 -8.57 6.84
CA GLU A 23 2.46 -7.85 7.84
C GLU A 23 2.75 -6.40 7.42
N PHE A 24 3.02 -6.18 6.13
CA PHE A 24 3.31 -4.88 5.56
C PHE A 24 2.14 -4.36 4.73
N ARG A 25 1.67 -3.15 5.04
CA ARG A 25 0.55 -2.52 4.34
C ARG A 25 0.98 -1.13 3.89
N TYR A 26 0.90 -0.89 2.58
CA TYR A 26 1.22 0.36 1.95
C TYR A 26 -0.03 0.90 1.26
N TYR A 27 -0.36 2.14 1.54
CA TYR A 27 -1.46 2.86 0.93
C TYR A 27 -0.88 4.07 0.22
N ILE A 28 -0.94 4.08 -1.11
CA ILE A 28 -0.33 5.11 -1.95
C ILE A 28 -1.44 5.98 -2.52
N PHE A 29 -1.40 7.27 -2.22
CA PHE A 29 -2.34 8.27 -2.69
C PHE A 29 -1.64 9.14 -3.71
N CYS A 30 -2.09 9.08 -4.96
CA CYS A 30 -1.51 9.87 -6.06
C CYS A 30 -2.38 11.08 -6.34
N GLU A 31 -1.76 12.24 -6.56
CA GLU A 31 -2.43 13.43 -7.10
C GLU A 31 -2.98 13.13 -8.50
N GLY A 32 -2.12 12.58 -9.36
CA GLY A 32 -2.42 12.24 -10.74
C GLY A 32 -3.36 11.05 -10.88
N GLN A 33 -4.12 11.02 -11.97
CA GLN A 33 -5.08 9.94 -12.24
C GLN A 33 -4.53 8.81 -13.12
N GLN A 34 -3.48 9.08 -13.90
CA GLN A 34 -3.02 8.14 -14.93
C GLN A 34 -1.57 7.76 -14.77
N THR A 35 -0.65 8.71 -14.83
CA THR A 35 0.79 8.43 -14.88
C THR A 35 1.30 7.79 -13.59
N GLU A 36 1.09 8.46 -12.45
CA GLU A 36 1.56 7.97 -11.15
C GLU A 36 0.86 6.67 -10.73
N PRO A 37 -0.48 6.55 -10.79
CA PRO A 37 -1.14 5.30 -10.47
C PRO A 37 -0.67 4.14 -11.35
N SER A 38 -0.51 4.35 -12.67
CA SER A 38 -0.01 3.32 -13.59
C SER A 38 1.42 2.90 -13.28
N TYR A 39 2.27 3.86 -12.87
CA TYR A 39 3.63 3.58 -12.45
C TYR A 39 3.64 2.64 -11.23
N PHE A 40 2.91 2.99 -10.16
CA PHE A 40 2.83 2.17 -8.95
C PHE A 40 2.10 0.84 -9.15
N GLU A 41 1.11 0.78 -10.04
CA GLU A 41 0.47 -0.48 -10.43
C GLU A 41 1.48 -1.47 -11.02
N GLY A 42 2.45 -0.96 -11.80
CA GLY A 42 3.57 -1.76 -12.29
C GLY A 42 4.36 -2.41 -11.15
N PHE A 43 4.78 -1.61 -10.16
CA PHE A 43 5.50 -2.12 -8.98
C PHE A 43 4.65 -3.10 -8.17
N LYS A 44 3.36 -2.79 -7.97
CA LYS A 44 2.43 -3.68 -7.28
C LYS A 44 2.40 -5.06 -7.95
N ARG A 45 2.30 -5.12 -9.28
CA ARG A 45 2.32 -6.41 -10.02
C ARG A 45 3.63 -7.17 -9.79
N TYR A 46 4.78 -6.51 -9.86
CA TYR A 46 6.07 -7.18 -9.60
C TYR A 46 6.17 -7.78 -8.19
N ILE A 47 5.60 -7.11 -7.19
CA ILE A 47 5.59 -7.57 -5.80
C ILE A 47 4.58 -8.72 -5.62
N GLU A 48 3.38 -8.61 -6.21
CA GLU A 48 2.33 -9.62 -6.14
C GLU A 48 2.66 -10.89 -6.96
N ASP A 49 3.48 -10.77 -8.01
CA ASP A 49 3.93 -11.92 -8.79
C ASP A 49 4.99 -12.75 -8.04
N ASN A 50 5.67 -12.17 -7.06
CA ASN A 50 6.61 -12.90 -6.22
C ASN A 50 5.86 -13.69 -5.12
N PRO A 51 5.95 -15.03 -5.10
CA PRO A 51 5.22 -15.87 -4.14
C PRO A 51 5.55 -15.59 -2.68
N ILE A 52 6.70 -15.01 -2.39
CA ILE A 52 7.12 -14.64 -1.02
C ILE A 52 6.40 -13.36 -0.59
N TYR A 53 6.41 -12.33 -1.45
CA TYR A 53 5.88 -11.01 -1.10
C TYR A 53 4.36 -10.91 -1.22
N ARG A 54 3.73 -11.66 -2.13
CA ARG A 54 2.28 -11.65 -2.35
C ARG A 54 1.45 -11.89 -1.08
N ASP A 55 1.92 -12.79 -0.22
CA ASP A 55 1.22 -13.16 1.02
C ASP A 55 1.64 -12.26 2.22
N MET A 56 2.70 -11.44 2.08
CA MET A 56 3.28 -10.58 3.14
C MET A 56 3.00 -9.09 2.96
N VAL A 57 2.83 -8.61 1.73
CA VAL A 57 2.74 -7.19 1.39
C VAL A 57 1.37 -6.89 0.77
N LEU A 58 0.69 -5.88 1.30
CA LEU A 58 -0.50 -5.28 0.70
C LEU A 58 -0.15 -3.90 0.18
N ILE A 59 -0.45 -3.63 -1.09
CA ILE A 59 -0.33 -2.31 -1.69
C ILE A 59 -1.70 -1.91 -2.24
N GLU A 60 -2.26 -0.85 -1.68
CA GLU A 60 -3.46 -0.19 -2.19
C GLU A 60 -3.06 1.14 -2.82
N ILE A 61 -3.53 1.40 -4.04
CA ILE A 61 -3.20 2.62 -4.78
C ILE A 61 -4.52 3.32 -5.06
N GLU A 62 -4.66 4.56 -4.59
CA GLU A 62 -5.86 5.37 -4.71
C GLU A 62 -5.55 6.66 -5.47
N PRO A 63 -6.10 6.86 -6.69
CA PRO A 63 -6.00 8.13 -7.38
C PRO A 63 -6.92 9.17 -6.71
N CYS A 64 -6.37 10.29 -6.25
CA CYS A 64 -7.13 11.27 -5.47
C CYS A 64 -8.11 12.11 -6.31
N GLN A 65 -7.93 12.22 -7.63
CA GLN A 65 -8.79 13.00 -8.53
C GLN A 65 -9.15 14.43 -8.02
N ALA A 66 -8.32 15.04 -7.19
CA ALA A 66 -8.65 16.28 -6.49
C ALA A 66 -7.43 17.20 -6.43
N GLU A 67 -7.66 18.52 -6.39
CA GLU A 67 -6.63 19.54 -6.19
C GLU A 67 -5.70 19.15 -5.03
N THR A 68 -4.51 18.70 -5.40
CA THR A 68 -3.19 18.80 -4.76
C THR A 68 -3.18 18.86 -3.22
N MET A 69 -3.70 19.93 -2.61
CA MET A 69 -3.76 20.08 -1.14
C MET A 69 -4.67 19.08 -0.42
N ARG A 70 -5.48 18.32 -1.16
CA ARG A 70 -6.42 17.33 -0.61
C ARG A 70 -5.86 15.92 -0.52
N VAL A 71 -4.64 15.63 -0.99
CA VAL A 71 -4.09 14.26 -0.97
C VAL A 71 -3.99 13.75 0.47
N ILE A 72 -3.38 14.51 1.39
CA ILE A 72 -3.29 14.10 2.80
C ILE A 72 -4.66 14.04 3.48
N GLY A 73 -5.55 14.98 3.17
CA GLY A 73 -6.92 14.95 3.68
C GLY A 73 -7.74 13.77 3.16
N MET A 74 -7.47 13.31 1.93
CA MET A 74 -8.05 12.08 1.38
C MET A 74 -7.49 10.85 2.08
N ALA A 75 -6.18 10.82 2.33
CA ALA A 75 -5.54 9.75 3.07
C ALA A 75 -6.13 9.63 4.49
N GLU A 76 -6.26 10.74 5.22
CA GLU A 76 -6.91 10.76 6.55
C GLU A 76 -8.36 10.27 6.49
N ARG A 77 -9.14 10.73 5.50
CA ARG A 77 -10.53 10.27 5.30
C ARG A 77 -10.60 8.78 5.00
N TYR A 78 -9.69 8.27 4.17
CA TYR A 78 -9.63 6.86 3.79
C TYR A 78 -9.27 5.99 4.99
N VAL A 79 -8.23 6.36 5.75
CA VAL A 79 -7.83 5.69 6.99
C VAL A 79 -8.98 5.62 7.97
N LYS A 80 -9.65 6.76 8.22
CA LYS A 80 -10.76 6.84 9.16
C LYS A 80 -11.97 6.02 8.69
N LYS A 81 -12.31 6.08 7.39
CA LYS A 81 -13.43 5.35 6.80
C LYS A 81 -13.22 3.84 6.85
N ASN A 82 -12.02 3.38 6.51
CA ASN A 82 -11.66 1.96 6.48
C ASN A 82 -11.16 1.42 7.82
N LYS A 83 -11.12 2.27 8.87
CA LYS A 83 -10.63 1.93 10.22
C LYS A 83 -9.25 1.29 10.19
N ILE A 84 -8.35 1.84 9.38
CA ILE A 84 -6.98 1.34 9.24
C ILE A 84 -6.22 1.67 10.52
N GLN A 85 -5.72 0.63 11.19
CA GLN A 85 -4.99 0.76 12.46
C GLN A 85 -3.48 0.67 12.30
N LYS A 86 -3.01 -0.03 11.25
CA LYS A 86 -1.59 -0.28 10.99
C LYS A 86 -1.28 -0.19 9.49
N GLY A 87 -0.17 0.46 9.15
CA GLY A 87 0.33 0.55 7.78
C GLY A 87 1.19 1.79 7.54
N GLN A 88 1.59 1.95 6.28
CA GLN A 88 2.28 3.14 5.80
C GLN A 88 1.42 3.84 4.75
N ILE A 89 1.24 5.13 4.93
CA ILE A 89 0.48 6.02 4.05
C ILE A 89 1.48 6.85 3.29
N TRP A 90 1.45 6.80 1.96
CA TRP A 90 2.34 7.52 1.07
C TRP A 90 1.52 8.50 0.24
N CYS A 91 1.76 9.79 0.41
CA CYS A 91 1.17 10.84 -0.41
C CYS A 91 2.17 11.19 -1.51
N VAL A 92 1.77 11.03 -2.77
CA VAL A 92 2.58 11.33 -3.95
C VAL A 92 1.93 12.49 -4.68
N TYR A 93 2.70 13.55 -4.90
CA TYR A 93 2.22 14.80 -5.47
C TYR A 93 3.38 15.55 -6.14
N ASP A 94 3.07 16.34 -7.17
CA ASP A 94 4.09 17.03 -7.96
C ASP A 94 4.54 18.32 -7.24
N LYS A 95 5.86 18.51 -7.12
CA LYS A 95 6.45 19.68 -6.44
C LYS A 95 6.05 21.00 -7.10
N ASP A 96 5.89 21.01 -8.42
CA ASP A 96 5.59 22.22 -9.19
C ASP A 96 4.08 22.55 -9.24
N SER A 97 3.24 21.66 -8.71
CA SER A 97 1.78 21.84 -8.64
C SER A 97 1.32 22.68 -7.44
N PHE A 98 2.24 23.16 -6.59
CA PHE A 98 1.92 23.90 -5.36
C PHE A 98 2.76 25.17 -5.16
N PRO A 99 2.23 26.18 -4.45
CA PRO A 99 3.04 27.16 -3.75
C PRO A 99 3.97 26.48 -2.74
N PRO A 100 5.20 26.98 -2.51
CA PRO A 100 6.13 26.40 -1.54
C PRO A 100 5.58 26.28 -0.11
N GLU A 101 4.65 27.17 0.26
CA GLU A 101 3.99 27.20 1.57
C GLU A 101 3.11 25.97 1.79
N ASP A 102 2.41 25.55 0.74
CA ASP A 102 1.49 24.42 0.73
C ASP A 102 2.24 23.07 0.72
N PHE A 103 3.36 22.99 -0.02
CA PHE A 103 4.24 21.83 -0.04
C PHE A 103 4.75 21.48 1.38
N ASN A 104 5.20 22.49 2.13
CA ASN A 104 5.67 22.31 3.50
C ASN A 104 4.52 21.92 4.46
N GLY A 105 3.30 22.39 4.19
CA GLY A 105 2.13 22.06 4.99
C GLY A 105 1.80 20.56 4.99
N VAL A 106 1.90 19.91 3.82
CA VAL A 106 1.64 18.46 3.69
C VAL A 106 2.69 17.64 4.46
N GLU A 107 3.97 17.96 4.32
CA GLU A 107 5.05 17.28 5.04
C GLU A 107 4.91 17.45 6.57
N GLN A 108 4.62 18.67 7.03
CA GLN A 108 4.41 18.94 8.46
C GLN A 108 3.24 18.14 9.02
N ARG A 109 2.13 18.09 8.29
CA ARG A 109 0.92 17.33 8.67
C ARG A 109 1.20 15.83 8.72
N ALA A 110 1.91 15.28 7.74
CA ALA A 110 2.31 13.86 7.71
C ALA A 110 3.18 13.49 8.91
N ARG A 111 4.17 14.34 9.24
CA ARG A 111 5.02 14.15 10.42
C ARG A 111 4.23 14.21 11.72
N GLN A 112 3.25 15.11 11.83
CA GLN A 112 2.39 15.18 13.01
C GLN A 112 1.58 13.88 13.17
N LEU A 113 0.91 13.42 12.12
CA LEU A 113 0.09 12.20 12.15
C LEU A 113 0.91 10.96 12.51
N SER A 114 2.13 10.87 11.98
CA SER A 114 3.06 9.77 12.29
C SER A 114 3.51 9.75 13.76
N ARG A 115 3.53 10.92 14.43
CA ARG A 115 3.84 11.01 15.87
C ARG A 115 2.65 10.61 16.73
N GLU A 116 1.43 10.88 16.26
CA GLU A 116 0.19 10.54 16.95
C GLU A 116 -0.09 9.03 16.94
N ASN A 117 0.32 8.32 15.88
CA ASN A 117 0.14 6.87 15.77
C ASN A 117 1.42 6.19 15.22
N SER A 118 2.14 5.46 16.07
CA SER A 118 3.36 4.75 15.68
C SER A 118 3.13 3.59 14.72
N ASP A 119 1.94 2.98 14.76
CA ASP A 119 1.56 1.86 13.90
C ASP A 119 1.11 2.33 12.51
N LEU A 120 0.78 3.62 12.37
CA LEU A 120 0.33 4.22 11.12
C LEU A 120 1.23 5.41 10.74
N GLN A 121 2.20 5.14 9.88
CA GLN A 121 3.19 6.13 9.46
C GLN A 121 2.74 6.83 8.19
N TYR A 122 2.90 8.15 8.14
CA TYR A 122 2.57 9.00 7.01
C TYR A 122 3.84 9.58 6.38
N HIS A 123 3.92 9.47 5.06
CA HIS A 123 5.00 9.95 4.21
C HIS A 123 4.41 10.88 3.14
N ALA A 124 5.13 11.96 2.86
CA ALA A 124 4.80 13.02 1.93
C ALA A 124 6.11 13.50 1.28
#